data_AF-A0A820PN94-F1
#
_entry.id   AF-A0A820PN94-F1
#
_cell.length_a   1.000
_cell.length_b   1.000
_cell.length_c   1.000
_cell.angle_alpha   90.00
_cell.angle_beta   90.00
_cell.angle_gamma   90.00
#
_symmetry.space_group_name_H-M   'P 1'
#
loop_
_entity.id
_entity.type
_entity.pdbx_description
1 polymer ?
#
loop_
_entity_poly.entity_id
_entity_poly.type
_entity_poly.pdbx_seq_one_letter_code
_entity_poly.pdbx_strand_id
1 'polypeptide(L)'
;SAIYTFGQPLLGSAAFVNEITKKLNTPNERYVRIVNGNDMVPHIGCGKCIQPEYANEKWIMNTNEVVWKDCNGGKDLKCSSGIPCNKLSWSNHSAVGKLSMRGEFCRITSNS
;
A
#
# COMPACT_ATOMS: atom_id res chain seq x y z
N SER A 1 11.48 11.67 -8.79
CA SER A 1 10.08 11.25 -9.05
C SER A 1 9.64 10.23 -8.00
N ALA A 2 8.35 9.89 -7.89
CA ALA A 2 7.92 8.85 -6.95
C ALA A 2 6.73 8.07 -7.50
N ILE A 3 6.68 6.78 -7.18
CA ILE A 3 5.57 5.88 -7.50
C ILE A 3 4.84 5.59 -6.19
N TYR A 4 3.56 5.98 -6.15
CA TYR A 4 2.67 5.68 -5.06
C TYR A 4 1.70 4.60 -5.50
N THR A 5 1.53 3.61 -4.65
CA THR A 5 0.51 2.57 -4.84
C THR A 5 -0.41 2.56 -3.64
N PHE A 6 -1.71 2.40 -3.87
CA PHE A 6 -2.74 2.47 -2.84
C PHE A 6 -3.46 1.13 -2.79
N GLY A 7 -3.46 0.47 -1.63
CA GLY A 7 -4.11 -0.84 -1.47
C GLY A 7 -3.51 -1.94 -2.37
N GLN A 8 -2.24 -1.82 -2.78
CA GLN A 8 -1.63 -2.75 -3.75
C GLN A 8 -1.62 -4.20 -3.21
N PRO A 9 -2.15 -5.18 -3.95
CA PRO A 9 -2.08 -6.59 -3.57
C PRO A 9 -0.66 -7.15 -3.63
N LEU A 10 -0.50 -8.39 -3.17
CA LEU A 10 0.76 -9.12 -3.29
C LEU A 10 1.03 -9.43 -4.77
N LEU A 11 2.17 -8.98 -5.30
CA LEU A 11 2.40 -8.95 -6.76
C LEU A 11 3.15 -10.15 -7.34
N GLY A 12 3.98 -10.85 -6.56
CA GLY A 12 4.79 -11.92 -7.12
C GLY A 12 5.76 -12.55 -6.13
N SER A 13 6.66 -13.39 -6.66
CA SER A 13 7.68 -14.07 -5.87
C SER A 13 8.65 -13.08 -5.21
N ALA A 14 9.35 -13.53 -4.16
CA ALA A 14 10.31 -12.72 -3.43
C ALA A 14 11.39 -12.12 -4.33
N ALA A 15 11.92 -12.90 -5.27
CA ALA A 15 12.92 -12.44 -6.22
C ALA A 15 12.39 -11.29 -7.09
N PHE A 16 11.19 -11.44 -7.64
CA PHE A 16 10.57 -10.43 -8.48
C PHE A 16 10.29 -9.13 -7.72
N VAL A 17 9.60 -9.19 -6.58
CA VAL A 17 9.20 -7.97 -5.85
C VAL A 17 10.41 -7.23 -5.28
N ASN A 18 11.45 -7.94 -4.85
CA ASN A 18 12.66 -7.32 -4.34
C ASN A 18 13.46 -6.67 -5.48
N GLU A 19 13.53 -7.29 -6.66
CA GLU A 19 14.22 -6.72 -7.82
C GLU A 19 13.53 -5.44 -8.31
N ILE A 20 12.21 -5.45 -8.43
CA ILE A 20 11.45 -4.25 -8.82
C ILE A 20 11.60 -3.16 -7.76
N THR A 21 11.47 -3.50 -6.47
CA THR A 21 11.61 -2.51 -5.39
C THR A 21 12.99 -1.88 -5.37
N LYS A 22 14.06 -2.64 -5.63
CA LYS A 22 15.41 -2.09 -5.78
C LYS A 22 15.52 -1.11 -6.95
N LYS A 23 14.94 -1.44 -8.10
CA LYS A 23 14.95 -0.56 -9.29
C LYS A 23 14.12 0.71 -9.09
N LEU A 24 13.03 0.63 -8.34
CA LEU A 24 12.12 1.77 -8.11
C LEU A 24 12.45 2.60 -6.87
N ASN A 25 13.35 2.12 -6.01
CA ASN A 25 13.77 2.79 -4.78
C ASN A 25 15.24 3.23 -4.89
N THR A 26 15.48 4.20 -5.77
CA THR A 26 16.80 4.80 -6.02
C THR A 26 16.94 6.12 -5.24
N PRO A 27 18.13 6.75 -5.16
CA PRO A 27 18.26 8.06 -4.55
C PRO A 27 17.34 9.14 -5.17
N ASN A 28 16.97 8.98 -6.45
CA ASN A 28 16.17 9.94 -7.23
C ASN A 28 14.69 9.52 -7.41
N GLU A 29 14.36 8.26 -7.08
CA GLU A 29 13.04 7.69 -7.24
C GLU A 29 12.61 6.92 -6.00
N ARG A 30 11.40 7.18 -5.52
CA ARG A 30 10.87 6.49 -4.34
C ARG A 30 9.68 5.64 -4.73
N TYR A 31 9.71 4.38 -4.32
CA TYR A 31 8.54 3.51 -4.32
C TYR A 31 7.91 3.54 -2.92
N VAL A 32 6.66 4.00 -2.85
CA VAL A 32 5.90 4.10 -1.59
C VAL A 32 4.60 3.33 -1.75
N ARG A 33 4.36 2.42 -0.81
CA ARG A 33 3.11 1.67 -0.71
C ARG A 33 2.26 2.27 0.40
N ILE A 34 1.03 2.61 0.09
CA ILE A 34 0.07 3.18 1.01
C ILE A 34 -0.97 2.11 1.34
N VAL A 35 -1.10 1.80 2.63
CA VAL A 35 -2.09 0.85 3.16
C VAL A 35 -3.03 1.59 4.10
N ASN A 36 -4.33 1.35 3.99
CA ASN A 36 -5.35 2.06 4.73
C ASN A 36 -6.10 1.14 5.71
N GLY A 37 -6.07 1.49 6.99
CA GLY A 37 -6.71 0.78 8.08
C GLY A 37 -6.42 -0.72 8.05
N ASN A 38 -7.48 -1.51 8.09
CA ASN A 38 -7.48 -2.96 7.93
C ASN A 38 -7.90 -3.40 6.51
N ASP A 39 -7.54 -2.64 5.47
CA ASP A 39 -7.76 -3.02 4.08
C ASP A 39 -7.22 -4.43 3.81
N MET A 40 -8.07 -5.31 3.30
CA MET A 40 -7.73 -6.69 3.03
C MET A 40 -6.85 -6.87 1.78
N VAL A 41 -6.94 -5.98 0.78
CA VAL A 41 -6.31 -6.21 -0.54
C VAL A 41 -4.79 -6.37 -0.47
N PRO A 42 -4.04 -5.59 0.32
CA PRO A 42 -2.60 -5.80 0.51
C PRO A 42 -2.20 -7.17 1.08
N HIS A 43 -3.15 -7.97 1.55
CA HIS A 43 -2.92 -9.30 2.10
C HIS A 43 -3.38 -10.43 1.16
N ILE A 44 -3.96 -10.10 0.00
CA ILE A 44 -4.43 -11.06 -1.00
C ILE A 44 -3.34 -11.28 -2.06
N GLY A 45 -3.12 -12.53 -2.46
CA GLY A 45 -2.08 -12.90 -3.43
C GLY A 45 -2.18 -14.32 -3.96
N CYS A 46 -1.30 -14.65 -4.89
CA CYS A 46 -1.21 -15.94 -5.59
C CYS A 46 -0.61 -17.11 -4.77
N GLY A 47 -0.76 -17.12 -3.44
CA GLY A 47 -0.21 -18.14 -2.53
C GLY A 47 1.31 -18.07 -2.30
N LYS A 48 2.10 -17.81 -3.36
CA LYS A 48 3.54 -17.52 -3.29
C LYS A 48 3.88 -16.02 -3.42
N CYS A 49 2.85 -15.21 -3.68
CA CYS A 49 3.01 -13.77 -3.79
C CYS A 49 3.34 -13.18 -2.42
N ILE A 50 4.33 -12.30 -2.35
CA ILE A 50 4.73 -11.64 -1.10
C ILE A 50 4.76 -10.12 -1.25
N GLN A 51 4.80 -9.41 -0.12
CA GLN A 51 5.18 -8.01 -0.12
C GLN A 51 6.70 -7.84 -0.23
N PRO A 52 7.16 -6.76 -0.89
CA PRO A 52 8.57 -6.43 -0.90
C PRO A 52 9.07 -6.15 0.52
N GLU A 53 10.19 -6.76 0.86
CA GLU A 53 10.75 -6.71 2.21
C GLU A 53 11.11 -5.28 2.62
N TYR A 54 11.76 -4.54 1.70
CA TYR A 54 12.24 -3.17 1.93
C TYR A 54 11.35 -2.10 1.30
N ALA A 55 10.07 -2.40 1.08
CA ALA A 55 9.14 -1.39 0.57
C ALA A 55 8.96 -0.27 1.60
N ASN A 56 8.98 1.00 1.17
CA ASN A 56 8.58 2.09 2.04
C ASN A 56 7.05 2.02 2.21
N GLU A 57 6.59 1.42 3.31
CA GLU A 57 5.16 1.38 3.63
C GLU A 57 4.78 2.58 4.50
N LYS A 58 3.71 3.26 4.08
CA LYS A 58 2.98 4.26 4.84
C LYS A 58 1.62 3.68 5.20
N TRP A 59 1.36 3.53 6.49
CA TRP A 59 0.11 2.96 6.98
C TRP A 59 -0.77 4.02 7.65
N ILE A 60 -2.03 4.09 7.24
CA ILE A 60 -3.04 4.99 7.82
C ILE A 60 -3.90 4.15 8.77
N MET A 61 -3.68 4.21 10.08
CA MET A 61 -4.39 3.33 11.02
C MET A 61 -5.89 3.63 11.10
N ASN A 62 -6.26 4.91 11.09
CA ASN A 62 -7.65 5.37 11.09
C ASN A 62 -7.95 6.04 9.75
N THR A 63 -8.86 5.45 8.96
CA THR A 63 -9.19 5.91 7.61
C THR A 63 -9.80 7.31 7.55
N ASN A 64 -10.29 7.79 8.70
CA ASN A 64 -10.87 9.13 8.89
C ASN A 64 -9.84 10.18 9.32
N GLU A 65 -8.57 9.80 9.45
CA GLU A 65 -7.47 10.68 9.84
C GLU A 65 -6.42 10.72 8.73
N VAL A 66 -5.63 11.81 8.70
CA VAL A 66 -4.49 11.96 7.77
C VAL A 66 -3.18 11.75 8.55
N VAL A 67 -3.19 10.78 9.45
CA VAL A 67 -2.02 10.42 10.27
C VAL A 67 -1.37 9.19 9.66
N TRP A 68 -0.16 9.40 9.16
CA TRP A 68 0.63 8.38 8.49
C TRP A 68 1.65 7.80 9.46
N LYS A 69 1.68 6.48 9.56
CA LYS A 69 2.75 5.76 10.24
C LYS A 69 3.77 5.28 9.22
N ASP A 70 5.03 5.61 9.45
CA ASP A 70 6.17 5.02 8.75
C ASP A 70 6.44 3.60 9.26
N CYS A 71 6.55 2.66 8.33
CA CYS A 71 6.75 1.25 8.64
C CYS A 71 8.14 0.79 8.19
N ASN A 72 8.74 -0.14 8.95
CA ASN A 72 10.06 -0.67 8.64
C ASN A 72 9.97 -1.80 7.60
N GLY A 73 9.49 -1.47 6.40
CA GLY A 73 9.31 -2.44 5.31
C GLY A 73 7.87 -2.96 5.19
N GLY A 74 7.61 -3.69 4.11
CA GLY A 74 6.28 -4.25 3.79
C GLY A 74 5.88 -5.48 4.60
N LYS A 75 6.67 -5.87 5.60
CA LYS A 75 6.43 -7.02 6.50
C LYS A 75 6.47 -6.63 7.99
N ASP A 76 6.49 -5.35 8.31
CA ASP A 76 6.55 -4.87 9.69
C ASP A 76 5.28 -5.27 10.45
N LEU A 77 5.42 -6.19 11.42
CA LEU A 77 4.32 -6.69 12.25
C LEU A 77 3.71 -5.62 13.17
N LYS A 78 4.34 -4.45 13.32
CA LYS A 78 3.76 -3.30 14.03
C LYS A 78 2.91 -2.43 13.10
N CYS A 79 2.80 -2.78 11.82
CA CYS A 79 2.04 -2.07 10.80
C CYS A 79 0.91 -2.93 10.21
N SER A 80 0.48 -2.66 8.98
CA SER A 80 -0.63 -3.37 8.33
C SER A 80 -0.42 -4.89 8.31
N SER A 81 0.81 -5.34 8.10
CA SER A 81 1.19 -6.77 8.11
C SER A 81 0.92 -7.48 9.43
N GLY A 82 0.78 -6.76 10.54
CA GLY A 82 0.45 -7.33 11.85
C GLY A 82 -1.04 -7.55 12.11
N ILE A 83 -1.92 -7.10 11.21
CA ILE A 83 -3.37 -7.21 11.40
C ILE A 83 -3.80 -8.67 11.24
N PRO A 84 -4.51 -9.26 12.23
CA PRO A 84 -5.02 -10.63 12.10
C PRO A 84 -5.96 -10.78 10.92
N CYS A 85 -5.93 -11.93 10.22
CA CYS A 85 -6.75 -12.18 9.03
C CYS A 85 -8.26 -11.96 9.28
N ASN A 86 -8.76 -12.36 10.46
CA ASN A 86 -10.16 -12.18 10.84
C ASN A 86 -10.54 -10.73 11.21
N LYS A 87 -9.59 -9.80 11.16
CA LYS A 87 -9.79 -8.36 11.37
C LYS A 87 -9.65 -7.56 10.08
N LEU A 88 -9.30 -8.18 8.95
CA LEU A 88 -9.22 -7.52 7.65
C LEU A 88 -10.62 -7.25 7.08
N SER A 89 -10.74 -6.20 6.25
CA SER A 89 -12.02 -5.77 5.66
C SER A 89 -11.84 -5.20 4.25
N TRP A 90 -12.85 -5.40 3.40
CA TRP A 90 -12.96 -4.72 2.10
C TRP A 90 -13.37 -3.25 2.22
N SER A 91 -13.97 -2.85 3.34
CA SER A 91 -14.60 -1.53 3.49
C SER A 91 -13.63 -0.36 3.34
N ASN A 92 -12.35 -0.60 3.64
CA ASN A 92 -11.33 0.44 3.72
C ASN A 92 -10.46 0.54 2.46
N HIS A 93 -10.65 -0.36 1.49
CA HIS A 93 -9.85 -0.40 0.27
C HIS A 93 -10.01 0.85 -0.60
N SER A 94 -11.22 1.42 -0.62
CA SER A 94 -11.50 2.64 -1.40
C SER A 94 -11.29 3.93 -0.60
N ALA A 95 -10.57 3.91 0.52
CA ALA A 95 -10.31 5.09 1.34
C ALA A 95 -8.81 5.33 1.50
N VAL A 96 -8.42 6.60 1.50
CA VAL A 96 -7.04 7.05 1.76
C VAL A 96 -7.10 8.40 2.47
N GLY A 97 -6.88 8.40 3.79
CA GLY A 97 -6.73 9.64 4.57
C GLY A 97 -7.84 10.67 4.35
N LYS A 98 -9.09 10.34 4.74
CA LYS A 98 -10.33 11.10 4.47
C LYS A 98 -10.77 11.19 3.00
N LEU A 99 -9.92 10.82 2.03
CA LEU A 99 -10.30 10.78 0.62
C LEU A 99 -10.92 9.43 0.26
N SER A 100 -11.91 9.45 -0.63
CA SER A 100 -12.52 8.27 -1.22
C SER A 100 -11.96 8.06 -2.63
N MET A 101 -11.40 6.89 -2.89
CA MET A 101 -10.94 6.42 -4.21
C MET A 101 -11.98 5.51 -4.89
N ARG A 102 -13.26 5.76 -4.64
CA ARG A 102 -14.36 5.04 -5.31
C ARG A 102 -14.46 5.51 -6.76
N GLY A 103 -14.70 4.57 -7.67
CA GLY A 103 -14.91 4.87 -9.08
C GLY A 103 -16.26 5.53 -9.33
N GLU A 104 -16.32 6.85 -9.19
CA GLU A 104 -16.99 7.65 -10.21
C GLU A 104 -15.86 8.30 -11.02
N PHE A 105 -15.73 7.93 -12.30
CA PHE A 105 -14.72 8.48 -13.21
C PHE A 105 -15.01 9.97 -13.50
N CYS A 106 -14.79 10.84 -12.52
CA CYS A 106 -14.65 12.27 -12.78
C CYS A 106 -13.25 12.47 -13.36
N ARG A 107 -13.20 12.70 -14.68
CA ARG A 107 -12.01 13.09 -15.43
C ARG A 107 -11.33 14.23 -14.67
N ILE A 108 -10.13 14.00 -14.13
CA ILE A 108 -9.31 15.08 -13.58
C ILE A 108 -8.88 15.95 -14.76
N THR A 109 -9.64 17.00 -15.04
CA THR A 109 -9.20 18.03 -15.99
C THR A 109 -8.31 18.99 -15.22
N SER A 110 -7.00 18.92 -15.46
CA SER A 110 -6.12 20.05 -15.15
C SER A 110 -6.45 21.15 -16.17
N ASN A 111 -7.03 22.25 -15.71
CA ASN A 111 -7.04 23.47 -16.52
C ASN A 111 -5.60 23.97 -16.58
N SER A 112 -4.98 23.78 -17.74
CA SER A 112 -3.74 24.46 -18.17
C SER A 112 -3.99 25.94 -18.44
#